data_AF-A0A7Y2AMD2-F1
#
_entry.id   AF-A0A7Y2AMD2-F1
#
_cell.length_a   1.000
_cell.length_b   1.000
_cell.length_c   1.000
_cell.angle_alpha   90.00
_cell.angle_beta   90.00
_cell.angle_gamma   90.00
#
_symmetry.space_group_name_H-M   'P 1'
#
loop_
_entity.id
_entity.type
_entity.pdbx_description
1 polymer ?
#
loop_
_entity_poly.entity_id
_entity_poly.type
_entity_poly.pdbx_seq_one_letter_code
_entity_poly.pdbx_strand_id
1 'polypeptide(L)'
;MNKVTRWIATTRTRVWGQRNSWSLSQPANSPNAGVPCNVIVEIQGTPHDGYHVVMSPDGFFTADTWCESLDEAFNSGKELFDIERHDWQEIAD
;
A
#
# COMPACT_ATOMS: atom_id res chain seq x y z
N MET A 1 4.67 17.88 20.27
CA MET A 1 4.95 16.92 19.18
C MET A 1 3.63 16.33 18.78
N ASN A 2 3.23 16.48 17.51
CA ASN A 2 2.09 15.72 16.99
C ASN A 2 2.56 14.27 16.87
N LYS A 3 1.82 13.32 17.46
CA LYS A 3 2.13 11.90 17.36
C LYS A 3 1.98 11.48 15.89
N VAL A 4 3.00 10.85 15.32
CA VAL A 4 2.89 10.26 13.99
C VAL A 4 2.01 9.03 14.12
N THR A 5 0.99 8.95 13.27
CA THR A 5 0.15 7.78 13.18
C THR A 5 0.80 6.81 12.22
N ARG A 6 1.02 5.57 12.67
CA ARG A 6 1.57 4.50 11.83
C ARG A 6 0.68 3.27 11.91
N TRP A 7 0.29 2.74 10.75
CA TRP A 7 -0.42 1.47 10.64
C TRP A 7 0.30 0.56 9.66
N ILE A 8 0.22 -0.74 9.88
CA ILE A 8 0.80 -1.75 8.99
C ILE A 8 -0.19 -2.87 8.73
N ALA A 9 -0.18 -3.37 7.49
CA ALA A 9 -0.86 -4.59 7.08
C ALA A 9 0.04 -5.36 6.11
N THR A 10 -0.20 -6.66 5.99
CA THR A 10 0.44 -7.51 4.97
C THR A 10 -0.63 -8.18 4.14
N THR A 11 -0.48 -8.14 2.83
CA THR A 11 -1.38 -8.81 1.89
C THR A 11 -0.60 -9.65 0.89
N ARG A 12 -1.31 -10.48 0.12
CA ARG A 12 -0.76 -11.22 -1.01
C ARG A 12 -1.61 -10.95 -2.24
N THR A 13 -1.02 -10.34 -3.25
CA THR A 13 -1.70 -9.97 -4.51
C THR A 13 -0.85 -10.34 -5.73
N ARG A 14 -1.38 -10.13 -6.94
CA ARG A 14 -0.59 -10.26 -8.17
C ARG A 14 -0.01 -8.91 -8.56
N VAL A 15 1.26 -8.93 -8.94
CA VAL A 15 1.98 -7.74 -9.42
C VAL A 15 2.47 -7.99 -10.84
N TRP A 16 2.25 -7.02 -11.72
CA TRP A 16 2.75 -7.02 -13.10
C TRP A 16 3.89 -6.02 -13.25
N GLY A 17 4.84 -6.30 -14.14
CA GLY A 17 5.92 -5.39 -14.50
C GLY A 17 7.31 -5.91 -14.12
N GLN A 18 8.25 -4.98 -13.96
CA GLN A 18 9.65 -5.22 -13.59
C GLN A 18 9.94 -4.66 -12.21
N ARG A 19 11.12 -4.98 -11.65
CA ARG A 19 11.50 -4.59 -10.29
C ARG A 19 11.35 -3.10 -10.01
N ASN A 20 11.63 -2.24 -10.98
CA ASN A 20 11.58 -0.78 -10.85
C ASN A 20 10.34 -0.13 -11.49
N SER A 21 9.39 -0.93 -12.00
CA SER A 21 8.16 -0.42 -12.63
C SER A 21 7.11 -1.51 -12.58
N TRP A 22 6.15 -1.36 -11.66
CA TRP A 22 5.14 -2.38 -11.38
C TRP A 22 3.73 -1.81 -11.32
N SER A 23 2.74 -2.71 -11.40
CA SER A 23 1.31 -2.40 -11.40
C SER A 23 0.51 -3.50 -10.69
N LEU A 24 -0.59 -3.11 -10.05
CA LEU A 24 -1.62 -4.03 -9.50
C LEU A 24 -2.68 -4.44 -10.54
N SER A 25 -2.61 -3.86 -11.73
CA SER A 25 -3.47 -4.21 -12.85
C SER A 25 -2.65 -4.77 -14.00
N GLN A 26 -3.23 -5.71 -14.74
CA GLN A 26 -2.62 -6.27 -15.94
C GLN A 26 -2.50 -5.17 -17.01
N PRO A 27 -1.28 -4.88 -17.51
CA PRO A 27 -1.13 -4.01 -18.67
C PRO A 27 -1.77 -4.67 -19.90
N ALA A 28 -2.49 -3.88 -20.71
CA ALA A 28 -3.29 -4.37 -21.84
C ALA A 28 -2.55 -5.31 -22.83
N ASN A 29 -1.22 -5.16 -22.93
CA ASN A 29 -0.37 -5.93 -23.85
C ASN A 29 0.64 -6.83 -23.11
N SER A 30 0.43 -7.16 -21.83
CA SER A 30 1.35 -8.03 -21.10
C SER A 30 0.96 -9.51 -21.28
N PRO A 31 1.79 -10.32 -21.95
CA PRO A 31 1.55 -11.76 -22.10
C PRO A 31 1.80 -12.52 -20.79
N ASN A 32 2.41 -11.88 -19.79
CA ASN A 32 2.77 -12.50 -18.53
C ASN A 32 1.61 -12.38 -17.54
N ALA A 33 1.18 -13.51 -16.98
CA ALA A 33 0.34 -13.50 -15.80
C ALA A 33 1.13 -12.85 -14.65
N GLY A 34 0.54 -11.88 -13.94
CA GLY A 34 1.21 -11.19 -12.85
C GLY A 34 1.78 -12.17 -11.82
N VAL A 35 2.87 -11.84 -11.15
CA VAL A 35 3.51 -12.73 -10.19
C VAL A 35 2.82 -12.59 -8.83
N PRO A 36 2.42 -13.70 -8.16
CA PRO A 36 1.98 -13.63 -6.77
C PRO A 36 3.08 -13.05 -5.89
N CYS A 37 2.77 -12.01 -5.14
CA CYS A 37 3.73 -11.22 -4.39
C CYS A 37 3.14 -10.89 -3.01
N ASN A 38 3.95 -10.99 -1.95
CA ASN A 38 3.58 -10.41 -0.67
C ASN A 38 3.86 -8.92 -0.72
N VAL A 39 2.97 -8.13 -0.13
CA VAL A 39 3.09 -6.68 -0.09
C VAL A 39 2.89 -6.23 1.35
N ILE A 40 3.88 -5.52 1.88
CA ILE A 40 3.73 -4.77 3.13
C ILE A 40 3.13 -3.42 2.74
N VAL A 41 2.02 -3.06 3.39
CA VAL A 41 1.39 -1.76 3.21
C VAL A 41 1.42 -1.02 4.54
N GLU A 42 1.89 0.21 4.51
CA GLU A 42 1.97 1.08 5.69
C GLU A 42 1.20 2.36 5.45
N ILE A 43 0.55 2.87 6.49
CA ILE A 43 0.01 4.23 6.51
C ILE A 43 0.86 5.03 7.48
N GLN A 44 1.43 6.15 7.03
CA GLN A 44 2.32 7.00 7.82
C GLN A 44 1.90 8.46 7.66
N GLY A 45 1.70 9.20 8.74
CA GLY A 45 1.37 10.62 8.64
C GLY A 45 0.77 11.24 9.88
N THR A 46 0.24 12.45 9.70
CA THR A 46 -0.43 13.21 10.76
C THR A 46 -1.72 13.82 10.24
N PRO A 47 -2.69 14.14 11.12
CA PRO A 47 -3.90 14.86 10.69
C PRO A 47 -3.65 16.24 10.06
N HIS A 48 -2.47 16.84 10.27
CA HIS A 48 -2.13 18.16 9.73
C HIS A 48 -1.48 18.08 8.35
N ASP A 49 -0.63 17.08 8.11
CA ASP A 49 0.19 16.96 6.89
C ASP A 49 -0.37 15.95 5.88
N GLY A 50 -1.41 15.23 6.27
CA GLY A 50 -1.95 14.10 5.53
C GLY A 50 -1.18 12.81 5.81
N TYR A 51 -1.46 11.80 4.99
CA TYR A 51 -0.99 10.44 5.16
C TYR A 51 -0.42 9.90 3.85
N HIS A 52 0.69 9.17 3.94
CA HIS A 52 1.20 8.37 2.84
C HIS A 52 0.80 6.91 3.04
N VAL A 53 0.25 6.30 2.00
CA VAL A 53 0.08 4.85 1.89
C VAL A 53 1.31 4.31 1.16
N VAL A 54 2.22 3.69 1.89
CA VAL A 54 3.48 3.15 1.38
C VAL A 54 3.29 1.66 1.08
N MET A 55 3.61 1.25 -0.13
CA MET A 55 3.40 -0.10 -0.66
C MET A 55 4.74 -0.71 -1.03
N SER A 56 5.13 -1.79 -0.36
CA SER A 56 6.43 -2.46 -0.53
C SER A 56 6.23 -3.92 -0.94
N PRO A 57 6.16 -4.22 -2.25
CA PRO A 57 6.06 -5.58 -2.76
C PRO A 57 7.42 -6.28 -2.72
N ASP A 58 7.44 -7.55 -2.29
CA ASP A 58 8.66 -8.35 -2.22
C ASP A 58 9.40 -8.42 -3.58
N GLY A 59 10.61 -7.87 -3.63
CA GLY A 59 11.45 -7.89 -4.83
C GLY A 59 11.15 -6.80 -5.86
N PHE A 60 10.25 -5.87 -5.55
CA PHE A 60 9.92 -4.68 -6.34
C PHE A 60 10.23 -3.40 -5.56
N PHE A 61 10.24 -2.26 -6.26
CA PHE A 61 10.44 -0.95 -5.64
C PHE A 61 9.22 -0.55 -4.82
N THR A 62 9.46 0.08 -3.69
CA THR A 62 8.40 0.72 -2.92
C THR A 62 7.77 1.85 -3.72
N ALA A 63 6.45 1.95 -3.66
CA ALA A 63 5.69 3.08 -4.17
C ALA A 63 4.85 3.67 -3.04
N ASP A 64 4.41 4.91 -3.18
CA ASP A 64 3.49 5.54 -2.25
C ASP A 64 2.42 6.36 -2.98
N THR A 65 1.33 6.61 -2.27
CA THR A 65 0.33 7.60 -2.65
C THR A 65 0.01 8.46 -1.44
N TRP A 66 -0.22 9.75 -1.67
CA TRP A 66 -0.64 10.69 -0.63
C TRP A 66 -2.17 10.72 -0.51
N CYS A 67 -2.67 10.83 0.71
CA CYS A 67 -4.07 10.93 1.09
C CYS A 67 -4.24 12.10 2.07
N GLU A 68 -5.33 12.85 1.94
CA GLU A 68 -5.61 14.00 2.81
C GLU A 68 -6.00 13.54 4.22
N SER A 69 -6.69 12.39 4.32
CA SER A 69 -7.21 11.88 5.58
C SER A 69 -6.83 10.43 5.85
N LEU A 70 -6.93 10.05 7.13
CA LEU A 70 -6.65 8.69 7.56
C LEU A 70 -7.69 7.70 6.99
N ASP A 71 -8.95 8.11 6.89
CA ASP A 71 -10.02 7.27 6.31
C ASP A 71 -9.79 7.05 4.80
N GLU A 72 -9.34 8.08 4.08
CA GLU A 72 -8.93 7.95 2.68
C GLU A 72 -7.74 6.99 2.50
N ALA A 73 -6.78 7.02 3.43
CA ALA A 73 -5.66 6.09 3.43
C ALA A 73 -6.14 4.63 3.62
N PHE A 74 -7.11 4.39 4.52
CA PHE A 74 -7.72 3.06 4.67
C PHE A 74 -8.52 2.63 3.44
N ASN A 75 -9.28 3.54 2.84
CA ASN A 75 -10.02 3.27 1.61
C ASN A 75 -9.07 2.93 0.46
N SER A 76 -7.95 3.63 0.32
CA SER A 76 -6.92 3.32 -0.68
C SER A 76 -6.36 1.90 -0.48
N GLY A 77 -6.08 1.51 0.76
CA GLY A 77 -5.67 0.14 1.09
C GLY A 77 -6.74 -0.90 0.72
N LYS A 78 -8.01 -0.60 0.96
CA LYS A 78 -9.12 -1.47 0.60
C LYS A 78 -9.28 -1.60 -0.92
N GLU A 79 -9.25 -0.49 -1.65
CA GLU A 79 -9.45 -0.49 -3.10
C GLU A 79 -8.31 -1.16 -3.86
N LEU A 80 -7.05 -0.95 -3.42
CA LEU A 80 -5.88 -1.47 -4.11
C LEU A 80 -5.53 -2.91 -3.73
N PHE A 81 -5.75 -3.28 -2.46
CA PHE A 81 -5.22 -4.51 -1.88
C PHE A 81 -6.26 -5.37 -1.15
N ASP A 82 -7.53 -4.95 -1.15
CA ASP A 82 -8.65 -5.60 -0.46
C ASP A 82 -8.50 -5.66 1.08
N ILE A 83 -7.59 -4.87 1.66
CA ILE A 83 -7.28 -4.90 3.09
C ILE A 83 -8.40 -4.21 3.88
N GLU A 84 -9.07 -4.95 4.76
CA GLU A 84 -10.14 -4.40 5.58
C GLU A 84 -9.60 -3.58 6.74
N ARG A 85 -10.39 -2.62 7.24
CA ARG A 85 -9.98 -1.74 8.36
C ARG A 85 -9.48 -2.51 9.59
N HIS A 86 -10.04 -3.69 9.85
CA HIS A 86 -9.71 -4.53 11.00
C HIS A 86 -8.43 -5.36 10.83
N ASP A 87 -7.88 -5.45 9.61
CA ASP A 87 -6.61 -6.15 9.33
C ASP A 87 -5.39 -5.26 9.61
N TRP A 88 -5.60 -3.96 9.76
CA TRP A 88 -4.54 -3.01 10.06
C TRP A 88 -4.13 -3.05 11.53
N GLN A 89 -2.83 -3.04 11.77
CA GLN A 89 -2.24 -2.96 13.10
C GLN A 89 -1.65 -1.57 13.32
N GLU A 90 -2.10 -0.87 14.36
CA GLU A 90 -1.47 0.39 14.76
C GLU A 90 -0.09 0.08 15.37
N ILE A 91 0.93 0.76 14.87
CA ILE A 91 2.26 0.73 15.47
C ILE A 91 2.35 1.92 16.42
N ALA A 92 2.43 1.64 17.72
CA ALA A 92 2.73 2.66 18.72
C ALA A 92 4.23 2.94 18.71
N ASP A 93 4.59 4.24 18.62
CA ASP A 93 5.93 4.74 18.93
C ASP A 93 6.27 4.57 20.43
#